data_AF-A0A9J6BGN5-F1
#
_entry.id   AF-A0A9J6BGN5-F1
#
_cell.length_a   1.000
_cell.length_b   1.000
_cell.length_c   1.000
_cell.angle_alpha   90.00
_cell.angle_beta   90.00
_cell.angle_gamma   90.00
#
_symmetry.space_group_name_H-M   'P 1'
#
loop_
_entity.id
_entity.type
_entity.pdbx_description
1 polymer ?
#
loop_
_entity_poly.entity_id
_entity_poly.type
_entity_poly.pdbx_seq_one_letter_code
_entity_poly.pdbx_strand_id
1 'polypeptide(L)'
;MDLVNFHLNRQKDLLQQDLISFNDENEMNNFVELPATDSSSMLVEPLITNRIQDCVDSCIMTTPGQYDPVCGSDEQDYHNEQRLDCARDCGVEVTLLRRGTCVSLLSAVVLGTVPQ
;
A
#
# COMPACT_ATOMS: atom_id res chain seq x y z
N MET A 1 4.56 23.83 -23.36
CA MET A 1 3.18 23.59 -23.84
C MET A 1 3.12 22.12 -24.14
N ASP A 2 2.82 21.40 -23.08
CA ASP A 2 3.12 20.01 -22.82
C ASP A 2 1.82 19.24 -22.79
N LEU A 3 1.72 18.16 -23.56
CA LEU A 3 0.82 17.01 -23.39
C LEU A 3 1.18 16.03 -24.53
N VAL A 4 1.01 14.74 -24.30
CA VAL A 4 1.30 13.64 -25.25
C VAL A 4 2.75 13.10 -25.25
N ASN A 5 3.30 12.81 -24.06
CA ASN A 5 4.46 11.91 -23.98
C ASN A 5 4.38 10.86 -22.85
N PHE A 6 3.17 10.57 -22.36
CA PHE A 6 2.97 9.64 -21.25
C PHE A 6 2.48 8.23 -21.65
N HIS A 7 2.16 8.00 -22.93
CA HIS A 7 1.45 6.77 -23.33
C HIS A 7 2.22 5.74 -24.15
N LEU A 8 3.52 5.93 -24.41
CA LEU A 8 4.29 5.06 -25.31
C LEU A 8 5.47 4.33 -24.64
N ASN A 9 5.37 3.98 -23.36
CA ASN A 9 6.33 3.10 -22.69
C ASN A 9 5.68 1.94 -21.91
N ARG A 10 4.46 1.51 -22.28
CA ARG A 10 3.75 0.39 -21.61
C ARG A 10 3.75 -0.93 -22.39
N GLN A 11 4.51 -1.05 -23.48
CA GLN A 11 4.34 -2.14 -24.46
C GLN A 11 5.61 -2.93 -24.82
N LYS A 12 6.54 -3.11 -23.87
CA LYS A 12 7.61 -4.12 -23.98
C LYS A 12 7.90 -4.71 -22.61
N ASP A 13 7.18 -5.77 -22.27
CA ASP A 13 7.77 -7.00 -21.70
C ASP A 13 6.69 -8.09 -21.71
N LEU A 14 6.47 -8.60 -22.92
CA LEU A 14 5.82 -9.88 -23.16
C LEU A 14 6.86 -10.97 -22.84
N LEU A 15 6.84 -11.54 -21.63
CA LEU A 15 7.15 -12.95 -21.33
C LEU A 15 6.77 -13.25 -19.87
N GLN A 16 5.46 -13.42 -19.60
CA GLN A 16 4.92 -14.56 -18.85
C GLN A 16 3.38 -14.45 -18.86
N GLN A 17 2.77 -14.82 -19.99
CA GLN A 17 1.38 -15.24 -19.98
C GLN A 17 1.36 -16.69 -19.49
N ASP A 18 1.03 -16.89 -18.21
CA ASP A 18 0.39 -18.13 -17.80
C ASP A 18 -0.96 -17.76 -17.18
N LEU A 19 -1.99 -18.11 -17.93
CA LEU A 19 -3.40 -17.92 -17.68
C LEU A 19 -3.81 -18.64 -16.39
N ILE A 20 -4.49 -17.95 -15.48
CA ILE A 20 -5.44 -18.62 -14.59
C ILE A 20 -6.77 -17.90 -14.75
N SER A 21 -7.68 -18.55 -15.46
CA SER A 21 -9.11 -18.27 -15.42
C SER A 21 -9.57 -18.37 -13.96
N PHE A 22 -10.06 -17.27 -13.39
CA PHE A 22 -10.87 -17.36 -12.18
C PHE A 22 -12.23 -17.94 -12.56
N ASN A 23 -12.37 -19.25 -12.39
CA ASN A 23 -13.67 -19.87 -12.26
C ASN A 23 -14.06 -19.79 -10.79
N ASP A 24 -15.07 -18.98 -10.49
CA ASP A 24 -15.80 -19.03 -9.22
C ASP A 24 -16.62 -20.31 -9.17
N GLU A 25 -16.11 -21.37 -8.52
CA GLU A 25 -16.95 -22.40 -7.92
C GLU A 25 -16.37 -22.78 -6.55
N ASN A 26 -17.08 -22.30 -5.52
CA ASN A 26 -17.02 -22.78 -4.16
C ASN A 26 -17.29 -24.30 -4.11
N GLU A 27 -16.33 -25.12 -3.70
CA GLU A 27 -16.64 -26.34 -2.93
C GLU A 27 -15.44 -26.90 -2.13
N MET A 28 -15.65 -26.87 -0.80
CA MET A 28 -15.30 -27.89 0.20
C MET A 28 -13.83 -28.15 0.59
N ASN A 29 -13.54 -27.69 1.81
CA ASN A 29 -12.88 -28.44 2.88
C ASN A 29 -11.49 -29.02 2.57
N ASN A 30 -10.46 -28.27 2.92
CA ASN A 30 -9.28 -28.90 3.49
C ASN A 30 -8.72 -28.04 4.63
N PHE A 31 -8.88 -28.54 5.85
CA PHE A 31 -8.34 -27.98 7.08
C PHE A 31 -6.81 -28.04 6.99
N VAL A 32 -6.15 -26.89 6.90
CA VAL A 32 -4.72 -26.79 7.19
C VAL A 32 -4.55 -25.83 8.35
N GLU A 33 -4.34 -26.46 9.49
CA GLU A 33 -3.85 -25.94 10.75
C GLU A 33 -2.75 -24.89 10.54
N LEU A 34 -2.85 -23.77 11.25
CA LEU A 34 -1.80 -22.75 11.34
C LEU A 34 -0.51 -23.40 11.87
N PRO A 35 0.62 -23.42 11.14
CA PRO A 35 1.87 -23.77 11.77
C PRO A 35 2.38 -22.57 12.54
N ALA A 36 2.22 -22.62 13.86
CA ALA A 36 3.07 -21.84 14.74
C ALA A 36 4.53 -22.34 14.61
N THR A 37 5.45 -21.39 14.51
CA THR A 37 6.90 -21.47 14.78
C THR A 37 7.88 -21.90 13.67
N ASP A 38 8.76 -20.95 13.39
CA ASP A 38 10.23 -21.03 13.28
C ASP A 38 10.93 -21.34 11.94
N SER A 39 11.80 -20.38 11.58
CA SER A 39 12.94 -20.42 10.66
C SER A 39 12.74 -20.95 9.24
N SER A 40 12.38 -20.05 8.33
CA SER A 40 12.79 -20.15 6.92
C SER A 40 13.07 -18.77 6.33
N SER A 41 14.24 -18.23 6.67
CA SER A 41 14.84 -17.15 5.91
C SER A 41 15.40 -17.73 4.62
N MET A 42 14.68 -17.55 3.51
CA MET A 42 15.25 -17.17 2.21
C MET A 42 14.12 -17.00 1.17
N LEU A 43 13.99 -15.78 0.62
CA LEU A 43 13.10 -15.32 -0.48
C LEU A 43 11.70 -14.73 -0.15
N VAL A 44 11.46 -14.31 1.10
CA VAL A 44 10.13 -13.82 1.53
C VAL A 44 9.83 -12.35 1.11
N GLU A 45 10.84 -11.54 0.79
CA GLU A 45 10.66 -10.09 0.64
C GLU A 45 9.81 -9.62 -0.56
N PRO A 46 9.94 -10.15 -1.80
CA PRO A 46 9.15 -9.61 -2.90
C PRO A 46 7.69 -10.10 -2.89
N LEU A 47 7.42 -11.34 -2.46
CA LEU A 47 6.05 -11.86 -2.46
C LEU A 47 5.18 -11.26 -1.35
N ILE A 48 5.76 -10.99 -0.17
CA ILE A 48 5.02 -10.33 0.92
C ILE A 48 4.70 -8.88 0.55
N THR A 49 5.67 -8.16 -0.01
CA THR A 49 5.48 -6.76 -0.43
C THR A 49 4.43 -6.64 -1.53
N ASN A 50 4.43 -7.54 -2.52
CA ASN A 50 3.42 -7.54 -3.58
C ASN A 50 2.01 -7.77 -3.04
N ARG A 51 1.83 -8.71 -2.10
CA ARG A 51 0.51 -8.98 -1.48
C ARG A 51 -0.01 -7.81 -0.66
N ILE A 52 0.87 -7.11 0.05
CA ILE A 52 0.50 -5.90 0.80
C ILE A 52 0.06 -4.81 -0.19
N GLN A 53 0.83 -4.60 -1.27
CA GLN A 53 0.51 -3.58 -2.26
C GLN A 53 -0.83 -3.85 -2.95
N ASP A 54 -1.07 -5.08 -3.41
CA ASP A 54 -2.34 -5.48 -4.04
C ASP A 54 -3.53 -5.24 -3.11
N CYS A 55 -3.36 -5.52 -1.81
CA CYS A 55 -4.38 -5.24 -0.80
C CYS A 55 -4.66 -3.75 -0.67
N VAL A 56 -3.60 -2.93 -0.54
CA VAL A 56 -3.71 -1.48 -0.38
C VAL A 56 -4.39 -0.85 -1.60
N ASP A 57 -3.97 -1.24 -2.80
CA ASP A 57 -4.55 -0.74 -4.05
C ASP A 57 -6.04 -1.10 -4.15
N SER A 58 -6.40 -2.34 -3.84
CA SER A 58 -7.79 -2.79 -3.83
C SER A 58 -8.63 -2.03 -2.81
N CYS A 59 -8.10 -1.81 -1.61
CA CYS A 59 -8.79 -1.06 -0.55
C CYS A 59 -9.04 0.38 -0.99
N ILE A 60 -8.00 1.04 -1.52
CA ILE A 60 -8.06 2.42 -2.00
C ILE A 60 -9.17 2.62 -3.05
N MET A 61 -9.40 1.65 -3.94
CA MET A 61 -10.47 1.73 -4.96
C MET A 61 -11.88 1.81 -4.36
N THR A 62 -12.07 1.33 -3.13
CA THR A 62 -13.37 1.36 -2.43
C THR A 62 -13.49 2.48 -1.41
N THR A 63 -12.39 3.12 -1.04
CA THR A 63 -12.40 4.29 -0.13
C THR A 63 -12.85 5.58 -0.81
N PRO A 64 -13.46 6.51 -0.07
CA PRO A 64 -13.75 7.85 -0.57
C PRO A 64 -12.49 8.56 -1.11
N GLY A 65 -12.65 9.25 -2.22
CA GLY A 65 -11.60 10.06 -2.85
C GLY A 65 -11.47 11.48 -2.27
N GLN A 66 -12.09 11.77 -1.12
CA GLN A 66 -11.99 13.09 -0.50
C GLN A 66 -10.57 13.33 0.04
N TYR A 67 -10.05 14.52 -0.21
CA TYR A 67 -8.74 14.94 0.30
C TYR A 67 -8.89 15.59 1.68
N ASP A 68 -8.32 14.94 2.69
CA ASP A 68 -8.19 15.43 4.07
C ASP A 68 -6.94 14.79 4.68
N PRO A 69 -5.73 15.27 4.32
CA PRO A 69 -4.50 14.51 4.46
C PRO A 69 -4.16 14.24 5.92
N VAL A 70 -3.49 13.11 6.16
CA VAL A 70 -2.93 12.73 7.46
C VAL A 70 -1.50 12.22 7.31
N CYS A 71 -0.70 12.39 8.35
CA CYS A 71 0.65 11.87 8.43
C CYS A 71 0.65 10.57 9.23
N GLY A 72 1.23 9.51 8.66
CA GLY A 72 1.46 8.24 9.33
C GLY A 72 2.70 8.26 10.22
N SER A 73 2.80 7.31 11.14
CA SER A 73 4.00 7.08 11.98
C SER A 73 5.21 6.60 11.19
N ASP A 74 5.00 6.20 9.95
CA ASP A 74 6.00 5.84 8.94
C ASP A 74 6.46 7.07 8.13
N GLU A 75 6.07 8.27 8.54
CA GLU A 75 6.41 9.55 7.91
C GLU A 75 5.86 9.70 6.47
N GLN A 76 4.84 8.92 6.12
CA GLN A 76 4.17 8.98 4.83
C GLN A 76 2.85 9.75 4.90
N ASP A 77 2.56 10.49 3.82
CA ASP A 77 1.30 11.19 3.62
C ASP A 77 0.22 10.22 3.12
N TYR A 78 -0.91 10.18 3.81
CA TYR A 78 -2.12 9.50 3.35
C TYR A 78 -3.17 10.54 2.94
N HIS A 79 -3.84 10.31 1.81
CA HIS A 79 -4.83 11.23 1.25
C HIS A 79 -5.98 11.57 2.21
N ASN A 80 -6.32 10.62 3.07
CA ASN A 80 -7.27 10.75 4.16
C ASN A 80 -7.05 9.63 5.19
N GLU A 81 -7.70 9.78 6.35
CA GLU A 81 -7.66 8.81 7.45
C GLU A 81 -8.12 7.40 7.01
N GLN A 82 -9.12 7.30 6.12
CA GLN A 82 -9.59 6.01 5.60
C GLN A 82 -8.52 5.26 4.79
N ARG A 83 -7.64 5.97 4.08
CA ARG A 83 -6.53 5.36 3.34
C ARG A 83 -5.36 4.97 4.24
N LEU A 84 -5.15 5.68 5.35
CA LEU A 84 -4.23 5.23 6.39
C LEU A 84 -4.74 3.92 7.01
N ASP A 85 -6.05 3.85 7.30
CA ASP A 85 -6.69 2.64 7.82
C ASP A 85 -6.57 1.46 6.83
N CYS A 86 -6.75 1.68 5.52
CA CYS A 86 -6.49 0.66 4.50
C CYS A 86 -5.08 0.08 4.60
N ALA A 87 -4.06 0.93 4.72
CA ALA A 87 -2.68 0.46 4.84
C ALA A 87 -2.48 -0.38 6.09
N ARG A 88 -3.01 0.08 7.23
CA ARG A 88 -2.96 -0.65 8.50
C ARG A 88 -3.65 -2.01 8.41
N ASP A 89 -4.84 -2.07 7.83
CA ASP A 89 -5.63 -3.29 7.71
C ASP A 89 -4.98 -4.29 6.73
N CYS A 90 -4.22 -3.78 5.75
CA CYS A 90 -3.41 -4.59 4.83
C CYS A 90 -2.06 -5.05 5.41
N GLY A 91 -1.75 -4.70 6.67
CA GLY A 91 -0.56 -5.15 7.37
C GLY A 91 0.64 -4.20 7.32
N VAL A 92 0.45 -2.96 6.86
CA VAL A 92 1.46 -1.91 7.06
C VAL A 92 1.44 -1.50 8.53
N GLU A 93 2.60 -1.53 9.19
CA GLU A 93 2.74 -1.08 10.57
C GLU A 93 2.73 0.45 10.63
N VAL A 94 1.52 1.03 10.60
CA VAL A 94 1.32 2.48 10.60
C VAL A 94 0.21 2.89 11.57
N THR A 95 0.43 4.00 12.25
CA THR A 95 -0.54 4.68 13.10
C THR A 95 -0.67 6.14 12.69
N LEU A 96 -1.77 6.79 13.06
CA LEU A 96 -1.94 8.22 12.82
C LEU A 96 -0.95 9.01 13.69
N LEU A 97 0.03 9.67 13.06
CA LEU A 97 0.95 10.58 13.74
C LEU A 97 0.29 11.94 13.96
N ARG A 98 -0.32 12.50 12.91
CA ARG A 98 -0.98 13.82 12.96
C ARG A 98 -1.98 14.01 11.82
N ARG A 99 -2.96 14.88 12.01
CA ARG A 99 -3.77 15.45 10.91
C ARG A 99 -2.97 16.50 10.11
N GLY A 100 -3.20 16.54 8.79
CA GLY A 100 -2.37 17.25 7.83
C GLY A 100 -1.24 16.37 7.29
N THR A 101 -0.56 16.86 6.26
CA THR A 101 0.63 16.20 5.70
C THR A 101 1.77 16.15 6.72
N CYS A 102 2.69 15.23 6.54
CA CYS A 102 3.93 15.16 7.28
C CYS A 102 4.74 16.45 7.09
N VAL A 103 5.33 16.90 8.19
CA VAL A 103 6.15 18.11 8.18
C VAL A 103 7.53 17.72 7.65
N SER A 104 7.88 18.19 6.45
CA SER A 104 9.28 18.09 6.03
C SER A 104 10.15 19.01 6.91
N LEU A 105 11.39 18.59 7.18
CA LEU A 105 12.32 19.39 7.99
C LEU A 105 12.49 20.83 7.44
N LEU A 106 12.39 20.99 6.12
CA LEU A 106 12.37 22.30 5.46
C LEU A 106 11.18 23.16 5.92
N SER A 107 9.97 22.59 5.98
CA SER A 107 8.77 23.27 6.44
C SER A 107 8.82 23.63 7.93
N ALA A 108 9.38 22.76 8.79
CA ALA A 108 9.51 23.04 10.22
C ALA A 108 10.45 24.22 10.50
N VAL A 109 11.58 24.29 9.77
CA VAL A 109 12.58 25.34 9.92
C VAL A 109 12.05 26.70 9.47
N VAL A 110 11.28 26.75 8.37
CA VAL A 110 10.69 28.00 7.89
C VAL A 110 9.58 28.51 8.81
N LEU A 111 8.85 27.60 9.47
CA LEU A 111 7.78 27.95 10.41
C LEU A 111 8.28 28.22 11.84
N GLY A 112 9.56 27.98 12.13
CA GLY A 112 10.14 28.17 13.46
C GLY A 112 9.51 27.28 14.54
N THR A 113 8.83 26.20 14.14
CA THR A 113 8.18 25.26 15.06
C THR A 113 9.13 24.12 15.37
N VAL A 114 9.48 23.93 16.64
CA VAL A 114 10.20 22.74 17.11
C VAL A 114 9.27 21.53 16.92
N PRO A 115 9.67 20.49 16.17
CA PRO A 115 8.90 19.25 16.12
C PRO A 115 8.89 18.66 17.53
N GLN A 116 7.69 18.48 18.10
CA GLN A 116 7.48 17.85 19.40
C GLN A 116 7.60 16.33 19.30
#